data_AF-U6RFR8-F1
#
_entry.id   AF-U6RFR8-F1
#
_cell.length_a   1.000
_cell.length_b   1.000
_cell.length_c   1.000
_cell.angle_alpha   90.00
_cell.angle_beta   90.00
_cell.angle_gamma   90.00
#
_symmetry.space_group_name_H-M   'P 1'
#
loop_
_entity.id
_entity.type
_entity.pdbx_description
1 polymer ?
#
loop_
_entity_poly.entity_id
_entity_poly.type
_entity_poly.pdbx_seq_one_letter_code
_entity_poly.pdbx_strand_id
1 'polypeptide(L)'
;MTHVTPEEHCLFSPLLILFLCLFYILIMLPIRLNKIYRKSVAGHTWVEMTLEGLVYDRAEQKKEIAWEEVAGVALYKDYCFLYGKGGGEFLVVTSDERVKESLLYYLNARKVK
;
A
#
# COMPACT_ATOMS: atom_id res chain seq x y z
N MET A 1 -37.61 -13.03 62.12
CA MET A 1 -36.31 -13.36 61.50
C MET A 1 -36.48 -13.21 60.01
N THR A 2 -36.29 -12.00 59.49
CA THR A 2 -36.46 -11.67 58.08
C THR A 2 -35.22 -12.15 57.34
N HIS A 3 -35.38 -13.20 56.53
CA HIS A 3 -34.36 -13.71 55.65
C HIS A 3 -34.09 -12.64 54.58
N VAL A 4 -33.07 -11.82 54.81
CA VAL A 4 -32.52 -10.90 53.81
C VAL A 4 -31.92 -11.79 52.72
N THR A 5 -32.65 -11.95 51.62
CA THR A 5 -32.10 -12.52 50.39
C THR A 5 -30.99 -11.58 49.92
N PRO A 6 -29.76 -12.05 49.70
CA PRO A 6 -28.74 -11.21 49.11
C PRO A 6 -29.22 -10.81 47.72
N GLU A 7 -29.38 -9.50 47.50
CA GLU A 7 -29.59 -8.92 46.17
C GLU A 7 -28.55 -9.52 45.22
N GLU A 8 -29.01 -9.89 44.03
CA GLU A 8 -28.24 -10.53 42.97
C GLU A 8 -27.10 -9.60 42.48
N HIS A 9 -26.05 -9.48 43.29
CA HIS A 9 -24.80 -8.89 42.88
C HIS A 9 -24.11 -9.85 41.90
N CYS A 10 -23.61 -9.28 40.80
CA CYS A 10 -22.80 -9.89 39.74
C CYS A 10 -23.52 -10.54 38.55
N LEU A 11 -24.61 -9.94 38.05
CA LEU A 11 -25.15 -10.22 36.71
C LEU A 11 -24.40 -9.46 35.59
N PHE A 12 -23.06 -9.46 35.59
CA PHE A 12 -22.35 -9.38 34.31
C PHE A 12 -22.42 -10.79 33.72
N SER A 13 -23.53 -11.09 33.05
CA SER A 13 -23.77 -12.38 32.41
C SER A 13 -22.55 -12.74 31.55
N PRO A 14 -22.03 -13.97 31.60
CA PRO A 14 -20.93 -14.41 30.74
C PRO A 14 -21.24 -14.17 29.25
N LEU A 15 -22.52 -14.13 28.87
CA LEU A 15 -22.98 -13.75 27.54
C LEU A 15 -22.73 -12.28 27.21
N LEU A 16 -22.90 -11.37 28.17
CA LEU A 16 -22.63 -9.93 28.00
C LEU A 16 -21.13 -9.68 27.85
N ILE A 17 -20.31 -10.41 28.61
CA ILE A 17 -18.84 -10.36 28.50
C ILE A 17 -18.40 -10.87 27.12
N LEU A 18 -18.94 -12.00 26.66
CA LEU A 18 -18.67 -12.55 25.33
C LEU A 18 -19.11 -11.59 24.23
N PHE A 19 -20.28 -10.96 24.36
CA PHE A 19 -20.79 -9.98 23.41
C PHE A 19 -19.87 -8.74 23.32
N LEU A 20 -19.43 -8.19 24.45
CA LEU A 20 -18.48 -7.08 24.50
C LEU A 20 -17.11 -7.47 23.92
N CYS A 21 -16.63 -8.69 24.19
CA CYS A 21 -15.40 -9.22 23.59
C CYS A 21 -15.52 -9.35 22.08
N LEU A 22 -16.63 -9.86 21.57
CA LEU A 22 -16.88 -9.98 20.13
C LEU A 22 -16.88 -8.60 19.45
N PHE A 23 -17.58 -7.63 20.03
CA PHE A 23 -17.66 -6.27 19.52
C PHE A 23 -16.29 -5.58 19.53
N TYR A 24 -15.51 -5.79 20.60
CA TYR A 24 -14.14 -5.32 20.70
C TYR A 24 -13.26 -5.88 19.58
N ILE A 25 -13.34 -7.19 19.30
CA ILE A 25 -12.58 -7.81 18.21
C ILE A 25 -13.04 -7.24 16.86
N LEU A 26 -14.35 -7.15 16.61
CA LEU A 26 -14.91 -6.61 15.36
C LEU A 26 -14.45 -5.19 15.04
N ILE A 27 -14.20 -4.34 16.05
CA ILE A 27 -13.78 -2.94 15.84
C ILE A 27 -12.25 -2.80 15.89
N MET A 28 -11.60 -3.35 16.91
CA MET A 28 -10.15 -3.14 17.11
C MET A 28 -9.29 -3.95 16.15
N LEU A 29 -9.76 -5.14 15.74
CA LEU A 29 -9.03 -5.99 14.81
C LEU A 29 -8.85 -5.32 13.44
N PRO A 30 -9.89 -4.79 12.75
CA PRO A 30 -9.69 -4.12 11.48
C PRO A 30 -8.86 -2.84 11.60
N ILE A 31 -8.94 -2.09 12.71
CA ILE A 31 -8.10 -0.90 12.92
C ILE A 31 -6.62 -1.30 13.04
N ARG A 32 -6.32 -2.34 13.82
CA ARG A 32 -4.95 -2.86 13.99
C ARG A 32 -4.42 -3.48 12.72
N LEU A 33 -5.24 -4.25 12.01
CA LEU A 33 -4.90 -4.81 10.70
C LEU A 33 -4.65 -3.70 9.68
N ASN A 34 -5.49 -2.66 9.62
CA ASN A 34 -5.28 -1.53 8.72
C ASN A 34 -3.99 -0.76 9.05
N LYS A 35 -3.65 -0.63 10.35
CA LYS A 35 -2.38 -0.03 10.77
C LYS A 35 -1.18 -0.88 10.35
N ILE A 36 -1.26 -2.21 10.47
CA ILE A 36 -0.21 -3.14 10.04
C ILE A 36 -0.11 -3.16 8.50
N TYR A 37 -1.24 -3.20 7.81
CA TYR A 37 -1.34 -3.12 6.35
C TYR A 37 -0.70 -1.84 5.84
N ARG A 38 -1.11 -0.67 6.37
CA ARG A 38 -0.47 0.62 6.04
C ARG A 38 1.02 0.61 6.32
N LYS A 39 1.48 0.01 7.43
CA LYS A 39 2.92 -0.10 7.74
C LYS A 39 3.66 -1.02 6.76
N SER A 40 3.03 -2.10 6.31
CA SER A 40 3.57 -3.02 5.30
C SER A 40 3.60 -2.37 3.90
N VAL A 41 2.62 -1.53 3.59
CA VAL A 41 2.47 -0.83 2.30
C VAL A 41 3.22 0.50 2.28
N ALA A 42 3.70 1.01 3.42
CA ALA A 42 4.42 2.29 3.52
C ALA A 42 5.72 2.40 2.69
N GLY A 43 6.16 1.32 2.05
CA GLY A 43 7.23 1.32 1.04
C GLY A 43 6.81 0.82 -0.34
N HIS A 44 5.58 0.33 -0.51
CA HIS A 44 5.03 -0.09 -1.79
C HIS A 44 4.23 1.06 -2.40
N THR A 45 4.88 1.81 -3.27
CA THR A 45 4.21 2.79 -4.11
C THR A 45 3.58 2.08 -5.30
N TRP A 46 2.27 2.26 -5.48
CA TRP A 46 1.61 1.86 -6.73
C TRP A 46 2.17 2.70 -7.87
N VAL A 47 2.57 2.02 -8.95
CA VAL A 47 3.04 2.65 -10.17
C VAL A 47 2.15 2.19 -11.31
N GLU A 48 1.50 3.13 -11.97
CA GLU A 48 0.69 2.93 -13.15
C GLU A 48 1.45 3.44 -14.36
N MET A 49 1.55 2.61 -15.40
CA MET A 49 2.17 2.99 -16.67
C MET A 49 1.10 3.51 -17.62
N THR A 50 1.21 4.77 -18.03
CA THR A 50 0.30 5.40 -18.99
C THR A 50 1.03 5.68 -20.31
N LEU A 51 0.29 6.10 -21.34
CA LEU A 51 0.87 6.52 -22.62
C LEU A 51 1.71 7.81 -22.50
N GLU A 52 1.45 8.59 -21.45
CA GLU A 52 2.05 9.91 -21.20
C GLU A 52 3.27 9.79 -20.27
N GLY A 53 3.21 8.89 -19.29
CA GLY A 53 4.27 8.74 -18.30
C GLY A 53 4.07 7.59 -17.31
N LEU A 54 4.77 7.74 -16.18
CA LEU A 54 4.59 6.92 -14.99
C LEU A 54 3.85 7.71 -13.94
N VAL A 55 2.68 7.22 -13.53
CA VAL A 55 1.92 7.76 -12.42
C VAL A 55 2.23 6.94 -11.19
N TYR A 56 2.59 7.59 -10.07
CA TYR A 56 2.91 6.90 -8.85
C TYR A 56 2.42 7.65 -7.61
N ASP A 57 2.03 6.90 -6.60
CA ASP A 57 1.58 7.46 -5.32
C ASP A 57 2.75 7.71 -4.37
N ARG A 58 2.98 8.98 -4.03
CA ARG A 58 3.97 9.37 -3.03
C ARG A 58 3.28 10.13 -1.90
N ALA A 59 3.30 9.55 -0.69
CA ALA A 59 2.69 10.15 0.50
C ALA A 59 1.23 10.60 0.28
N GLU A 60 0.42 9.70 -0.30
CA GLU A 60 -1.01 9.94 -0.62
C GLU A 60 -1.26 11.04 -1.68
N GLN A 61 -0.21 11.49 -2.38
CA GLN A 61 -0.32 12.37 -3.54
C GLN A 61 0.08 11.64 -4.82
N LYS A 62 -0.78 11.70 -5.83
CA LYS A 62 -0.46 11.24 -7.19
C LYS A 62 0.58 12.17 -7.80
N LYS A 63 1.72 11.59 -8.17
CA LYS A 63 2.76 12.27 -8.94
C LYS A 63 2.89 11.58 -10.28
N GLU A 64 3.30 12.35 -11.28
CA GLU A 64 3.50 11.86 -12.63
C GLU A 64 4.90 12.24 -13.10
N ILE A 65 5.54 11.33 -13.81
CA ILE A 65 6.79 11.57 -14.55
C ILE A 65 6.48 11.30 -16.01
N ALA A 66 6.53 12.34 -16.84
CA ALA A 66 6.37 12.16 -18.28
C ALA A 66 7.53 11.33 -18.84
N TRP A 67 7.27 10.50 -19.84
CA TRP A 67 8.32 9.72 -20.50
C TRP A 67 9.43 10.60 -21.10
N GLU A 68 9.08 11.83 -21.48
CA GLU A 68 10.00 12.84 -22.02
C GLU A 68 11.06 13.30 -21.01
N GLU A 69 10.75 13.22 -19.72
CA GLU A 69 11.68 13.55 -18.64
C GLU A 69 12.65 12.40 -18.36
N VAL A 70 12.37 11.18 -18.82
CA VAL A 70 13.22 10.01 -18.63
C VAL A 70 14.33 10.00 -19.70
N ALA A 71 15.58 10.15 -19.26
CA ALA A 71 16.78 10.08 -20.09
C ALA A 71 17.20 8.64 -20.41
N GLY A 72 16.98 7.70 -19.49
CA GLY A 72 17.41 6.32 -19.68
C GLY A 72 16.89 5.36 -18.61
N VAL A 73 17.11 4.07 -18.86
CA VAL A 73 16.75 2.98 -17.94
C VAL A 73 17.91 1.99 -17.81
N ALA A 74 18.14 1.49 -16.60
CA ALA A 74 18.99 0.33 -16.34
C ALA A 74 18.14 -0.78 -15.72
N LEU A 75 18.16 -1.97 -16.33
CA LEU A 75 17.37 -3.12 -15.90
C LEU A 75 18.25 -4.13 -15.17
N TYR A 76 17.80 -4.56 -13.99
CA TYR A 76 18.42 -5.62 -13.20
C TYR A 76 17.41 -6.75 -12.96
N LYS A 77 17.85 -7.81 -12.28
CA LYS A 77 17.00 -8.99 -12.02
C LYS A 77 15.76 -8.66 -11.20
N ASP A 78 15.90 -7.88 -10.13
CA ASP A 78 14.80 -7.64 -9.17
C ASP A 78 14.38 -6.16 -9.10
N TYR A 79 15.02 -5.29 -9.90
CA TYR A 79 14.73 -3.86 -9.92
C TYR A 79 15.15 -3.21 -11.24
N CYS A 80 14.66 -2.00 -11.47
CA CYS A 80 15.10 -1.13 -12.55
C CYS A 80 15.30 0.31 -12.07
N PHE A 81 16.29 0.98 -12.65
CA PHE A 81 16.58 2.38 -12.42
C PHE A 81 16.13 3.20 -13.62
N LEU A 82 15.39 4.28 -13.36
CA LEU A 82 15.01 5.29 -14.33
C LEU A 82 15.78 6.57 -14.03
N TYR A 83 16.52 7.06 -15.03
CA TYR A 83 17.30 8.27 -14.94
C TYR A 83 16.53 9.41 -15.60
N GLY A 84 16.25 10.47 -14.86
CA GLY A 84 15.63 11.68 -15.36
C GLY A 84 16.65 12.62 -16.00
N LYS A 85 16.23 13.41 -16.99
CA LYS A 85 17.05 14.45 -17.64
C LYS A 85 17.52 15.53 -16.67
N GLY A 86 16.79 15.74 -15.56
CA GLY A 86 17.15 16.66 -14.48
C GLY A 86 18.06 16.07 -13.40
N GLY A 87 18.64 14.88 -13.61
CA GLY A 87 19.47 14.19 -12.62
C GLY A 87 18.70 13.49 -11.50
N GLY A 88 17.37 13.40 -11.62
CA GLY A 88 16.54 12.60 -10.72
C GLY A 88 16.70 11.11 -10.99
N GLU A 89 16.79 10.29 -9.95
CA GLU A 89 16.85 8.84 -10.07
C GLU A 89 15.62 8.21 -9.41
N PHE A 90 14.98 7.29 -10.12
CA PHE A 90 13.84 6.55 -9.62
C PHE A 90 14.14 5.05 -9.64
N LEU A 91 13.98 4.41 -8.48
CA LEU A 91 14.11 2.97 -8.34
C LEU A 91 12.71 2.35 -8.40
N VAL A 92 12.50 1.44 -9.34
CA VAL A 92 11.30 0.61 -9.42
C VAL A 92 11.71 -0.82 -9.07
N VAL A 93 11.21 -1.33 -7.95
CA VAL A 93 11.50 -2.70 -7.51
C VAL A 93 10.47 -3.64 -8.13
N THR A 94 10.91 -4.46 -9.08
CA THR A 94 10.06 -5.45 -9.74
C THR A 94 10.88 -6.62 -10.26
N SER A 95 10.45 -7.83 -9.92
CA SER A 95 10.96 -9.07 -10.50
C SER A 95 10.17 -9.49 -11.75
N ASP A 96 9.07 -8.80 -12.09
CA ASP A 96 8.23 -9.13 -13.24
C ASP A 96 8.88 -8.65 -14.54
N GLU A 97 9.19 -9.59 -15.43
CA GLU A 97 9.77 -9.30 -16.74
C GLU A 97 8.83 -8.52 -17.65
N ARG A 98 7.51 -8.72 -17.55
CA ARG A 98 6.53 -8.02 -18.40
C ARG A 98 6.51 -6.53 -18.13
N VAL A 99 6.74 -6.13 -16.87
CA VAL A 99 6.85 -4.72 -16.48
C VAL A 99 8.11 -4.10 -17.12
N LYS A 100 9.22 -4.84 -17.14
CA LYS A 100 10.47 -4.38 -17.75
C LYS A 100 10.36 -4.27 -19.27
N GLU A 101 9.74 -5.25 -19.92
CA GLU A 101 9.45 -5.21 -21.37
C GLU A 101 8.55 -4.03 -21.72
N SER A 102 7.50 -3.81 -20.93
CA SER A 102 6.61 -2.67 -21.10
C SER A 102 7.34 -1.33 -20.92
N LEU A 103 8.25 -1.23 -19.95
CA LEU A 103 9.07 -0.04 -19.72
C LEU A 103 9.94 0.26 -20.94
N LEU A 104 10.59 -0.77 -21.50
CA LEU A 104 11.39 -0.64 -22.72
C LEU A 104 10.52 -0.23 -23.92
N TYR A 105 9.32 -0.79 -24.05
CA TYR A 105 8.40 -0.45 -25.13
C TYR A 105 8.07 1.05 -25.13
N TYR A 106 7.63 1.61 -24.01
CA TYR A 106 7.26 3.03 -23.93
C TYR A 106 8.45 3.97 -24.15
N LEU A 107 9.62 3.63 -23.59
CA LEU A 107 10.85 4.43 -23.77
C LEU A 107 11.36 4.39 -25.22
N ASN A 108 11.27 3.24 -25.89
CA ASN A 108 11.72 3.10 -27.27
C ASN A 108 10.72 3.69 -28.27
N ALA A 109 9.41 3.50 -28.08
CA ALA A 109 8.38 4.06 -28.95
C ALA A 109 8.48 5.59 -29.09
N ARG A 110 8.97 6.27 -28.05
CA ARG A 110 9.18 7.72 -28.02
C ARG A 110 10.50 8.18 -28.64
N LYS A 111 11.55 7.35 -28.69
CA LYS A 111 12.82 7.68 -29.34
C LYS A 111 12.76 7.68 -30.87
N VAL A 112 11.72 7.07 -31.44
CA VAL A 112 11.54 6.93 -32.90
C VAL A 112 10.76 8.11 -33.51
N LYS A 113 10.34 9.09 -32.69
CA LYS A 113 9.79 10.38 -33.16
C LYS A 113 10.84 11.47 -33.08
#